data_AF-A0A952RNN3-F1
#
_entry.id   AF-A0A952RNN3-F1
#
_cell.length_a   1.000
_cell.length_b   1.000
_cell.length_c   1.000
_cell.angle_alpha   90.00
_cell.angle_beta   90.00
_cell.angle_gamma   90.00
#
_symmetry.space_group_name_H-M   'P 1'
#
loop_
_entity.id
_entity.type
_entity.pdbx_description
1 polymer ?
#
loop_
_entity_poly.entity_id
_entity_poly.type
_entity_poly.pdbx_seq_one_letter_code
_entity_poly.pdbx_strand_id
1 'polypeptide(L)'
;MMQKAAGFAILVLSGLVACTAAPAGEDADTDVDEAAAATGPGSIAGKGKGGKDDGATCDEPKPEQCSGGGDEDCDGLVDCADPDCSGVGSCPVCGEVDKPEATPLALPDGNDGEGVPYESKLKFKGFDPDKTIASEKDLVKICVTMEHSWLRDLEIKLISPDGKEAILTDFRGRQGNGLSMGEPNRLDDKARPVAGKGAEYCWSADAPNPAMLDSEAAKHKILPKSLAPGSYRPAKSLDSLVGSELNGEWTLRVTDRWSEDNGFIFGWSISFDPSLVANCTAPLVESDVK
;
A
#
# COMPACT_ATOMS: atom_id res chain seq x y z
N MET A 1 9.62 -35.32 -51.08
CA MET A 1 10.19 -34.03 -51.53
C MET A 1 10.29 -33.16 -50.28
N MET A 2 11.40 -33.22 -49.52
CA MET A 2 12.56 -32.29 -49.58
C MET A 2 12.07 -30.82 -49.65
N GLN A 3 12.32 -29.96 -48.66
CA GLN A 3 13.67 -29.47 -48.34
C GLN A 3 13.78 -28.88 -46.91
N LYS A 4 14.85 -29.27 -46.20
CA LYS A 4 15.37 -28.59 -45.00
C LYS A 4 16.08 -27.29 -45.43
N ALA A 5 16.01 -26.26 -44.60
CA ALA A 5 16.97 -25.15 -44.62
C ALA A 5 17.56 -25.00 -43.21
N ALA A 6 18.88 -25.06 -43.15
CA ALA A 6 19.74 -24.85 -41.99
C ALA A 6 20.71 -23.69 -42.31
N GLY A 7 21.16 -22.98 -41.28
CA GLY A 7 22.18 -21.92 -41.35
C GLY A 7 21.70 -20.66 -40.62
N PHE A 8 22.46 -19.98 -39.79
CA PHE A 8 23.91 -19.94 -39.62
C PHE A 8 24.22 -19.39 -38.21
N ALA A 9 25.15 -20.01 -37.49
CA ALA A 9 25.70 -19.47 -36.24
C ALA A 9 26.82 -18.46 -36.58
N ILE A 10 26.77 -17.27 -35.99
CA ILE A 10 27.89 -16.31 -36.01
C ILE A 10 28.50 -16.28 -34.62
N LEU A 11 29.70 -16.85 -34.52
CA LEU A 11 30.59 -16.78 -33.39
C LEU A 11 31.38 -15.47 -33.50
N VAL A 12 31.29 -14.58 -32.52
CA VAL A 12 32.22 -13.45 -32.38
C VAL A 12 33.03 -13.67 -31.11
N LEU A 13 34.30 -14.01 -31.29
CA LEU A 13 35.31 -14.13 -30.26
C LEU A 13 36.29 -12.96 -30.41
N SER A 14 36.36 -12.09 -29.41
CA SER A 14 37.43 -11.09 -29.18
C SER A 14 37.02 -10.26 -27.96
N GLY A 15 37.80 -10.05 -26.91
CA GLY A 15 39.14 -10.45 -26.51
C GLY A 15 39.34 -9.91 -25.08
N LEU A 16 40.15 -10.61 -24.28
CA LEU A 16 40.54 -10.22 -22.92
C LEU A 16 41.28 -8.86 -22.92
N VAL A 17 40.97 -8.01 -21.95
CA VAL A 17 41.96 -7.15 -21.29
C VAL A 17 41.71 -7.21 -19.78
N ALA A 18 42.61 -7.89 -19.07
CA ALA A 18 42.83 -7.70 -17.65
C ALA A 18 43.90 -6.63 -17.48
N CYS A 19 43.74 -5.75 -16.50
CA CYS A 19 44.87 -5.01 -15.93
C CYS A 19 44.74 -4.93 -14.41
N THR A 20 45.90 -4.95 -13.79
CA THR A 20 46.26 -5.38 -12.45
C THR A 20 46.17 -4.28 -11.40
N ALA A 21 46.07 -4.69 -10.14
CA ALA A 21 46.19 -3.82 -8.97
C ALA A 21 47.66 -3.60 -8.53
N ALA A 22 47.86 -2.48 -7.80
CA ALA A 22 48.94 -2.13 -6.84
C ALA A 22 50.33 -1.77 -7.43
N PRO A 23 51.16 -0.91 -6.77
CA PRO A 23 51.36 -0.80 -5.31
C PRO A 23 51.51 0.61 -4.69
N ALA A 24 51.75 0.57 -3.37
CA ALA A 24 51.94 1.65 -2.39
C ALA A 24 53.32 2.36 -2.44
N GLY A 25 53.38 3.51 -1.75
CA GLY A 25 54.55 4.23 -1.24
C GLY A 25 54.02 5.50 -0.54
N GLU A 26 54.00 5.57 0.78
CA GLU A 26 55.06 6.09 1.66
C GLU A 26 55.44 7.54 1.34
N ASP A 27 55.07 8.47 2.22
CA ASP A 27 56.00 9.42 2.83
C ASP A 27 55.40 9.98 4.12
N ALA A 28 56.19 9.85 5.18
CA ALA A 28 55.95 10.40 6.50
C ALA A 28 56.36 11.87 6.53
N ASP A 29 55.64 12.68 7.30
CA ASP A 29 56.34 13.65 8.15
C ASP A 29 55.50 13.96 9.39
N THR A 30 56.22 13.88 10.50
CA THR A 30 55.81 14.03 11.88
C THR A 30 55.77 15.50 12.25
N ASP A 31 54.77 15.92 13.02
CA ASP A 31 54.99 16.87 14.12
C ASP A 31 54.04 16.56 15.27
N VAL A 32 54.67 16.27 16.40
CA VAL A 32 54.13 16.13 17.75
C VAL A 32 54.09 17.51 18.40
N ASP A 33 53.02 17.83 19.12
CA ASP A 33 53.13 18.34 20.50
C ASP A 33 51.75 18.46 21.20
N GLU A 34 51.66 17.68 22.27
CA GLU A 34 51.17 17.97 23.62
C GLU A 34 49.76 18.55 23.91
N ALA A 35 48.90 17.64 24.37
CA ALA A 35 47.93 17.68 25.46
C ALA A 35 47.51 19.02 26.14
N ALA A 36 46.19 19.21 26.24
CA ALA A 36 45.52 19.56 27.51
C ALA A 36 44.04 19.13 27.51
N ALA A 37 43.63 18.44 28.56
CA ALA A 37 42.27 17.97 28.82
C ALA A 37 41.37 19.06 29.41
N ALA A 38 40.08 19.09 29.04
CA ALA A 38 38.98 19.61 29.88
C ALA A 38 37.58 19.20 29.34
N THR A 39 36.93 18.28 30.07
CA THR A 39 35.51 18.23 30.49
C THR A 39 34.37 18.86 29.65
N GLY A 40 33.37 18.03 29.30
CA GLY A 40 31.93 18.31 29.51
C GLY A 40 31.06 18.75 28.31
N PRO A 41 29.82 18.22 28.15
CA PRO A 41 28.95 18.48 26.99
C PRO A 41 28.06 19.72 27.17
N GLY A 42 27.97 20.56 26.14
CA GLY A 42 27.09 21.72 26.09
C GLY A 42 25.95 21.52 25.09
N SER A 43 24.75 21.25 25.61
CA SER A 43 23.49 21.24 24.86
C SER A 43 23.09 22.68 24.51
N ILE A 44 22.83 22.96 23.24
CA ILE A 44 22.35 24.27 22.77
C ILE A 44 20.82 24.31 22.74
N ALA A 45 20.23 24.82 23.82
CA ALA A 45 18.82 25.20 23.85
C ALA A 45 18.64 26.57 23.17
N GLY A 46 17.88 26.60 22.07
CA GLY A 46 17.40 27.83 21.44
C GLY A 46 16.24 28.42 22.23
N LYS A 47 16.43 29.59 22.84
CA LYS A 47 15.37 30.41 23.46
C LYS A 47 14.60 31.19 22.38
N GLY A 48 13.38 30.76 22.06
CA GLY A 48 12.36 31.60 21.44
C GLY A 48 11.51 32.27 22.53
N LYS A 49 11.36 33.60 22.47
CA LYS A 49 10.57 34.40 23.44
C LYS A 49 9.11 34.50 23.00
N GLY A 50 8.20 34.00 23.84
CA GLY A 50 7.04 34.70 24.42
C GLY A 50 5.94 35.21 23.48
N GLY A 51 4.81 34.49 23.47
CA GLY A 51 3.57 34.87 22.81
C GLY A 51 2.31 34.49 23.60
N LYS A 52 2.20 34.94 24.86
CA LYS A 52 0.97 34.97 25.68
C LYS A 52 0.24 33.62 25.80
N ASP A 53 0.89 32.74 26.54
CA ASP A 53 0.45 31.40 26.87
C ASP A 53 -0.52 31.47 28.06
N ASP A 54 -1.78 31.07 27.85
CA ASP A 54 -2.63 30.61 28.96
C ASP A 54 -2.10 29.23 29.34
N GLY A 55 -1.06 29.22 30.17
CA GLY A 55 -0.23 28.06 30.45
C GLY A 55 -1.00 26.86 30.99
N ALA A 56 -1.13 25.83 30.14
CA ALA A 56 -1.02 24.45 30.57
C ALA A 56 0.47 24.07 30.51
N THR A 57 1.11 23.97 31.68
CA THR A 57 2.32 23.16 31.77
C THR A 57 1.89 21.71 31.54
N CYS A 58 2.57 21.02 30.62
CA CYS A 58 2.39 19.60 30.32
C CYS A 58 2.81 18.70 31.50
N ASP A 59 2.19 18.88 32.66
CA ASP A 59 2.49 18.12 33.87
C ASP A 59 1.89 16.72 33.82
N GLU A 60 0.87 16.50 32.98
CA GLU A 60 0.25 15.20 32.73
C GLU A 60 -0.43 15.19 31.34
N PRO A 61 -0.03 14.29 30.41
CA PRO A 61 -0.66 14.17 29.10
C PRO A 61 -2.09 13.66 29.22
N LYS A 62 -3.02 14.29 28.51
CA LYS A 62 -4.45 13.99 28.50
C LYS A 62 -4.91 13.71 27.08
N PRO A 63 -6.04 13.01 26.88
CA PRO A 63 -6.62 12.87 25.54
C PRO A 63 -6.89 14.24 24.90
N GLU A 64 -6.58 14.34 23.61
CA GLU A 64 -6.67 15.55 22.82
C GLU A 64 -8.10 16.12 22.74
N GLN A 65 -8.23 17.45 22.82
CA GLN A 65 -9.47 18.18 22.55
C GLN A 65 -9.41 18.81 21.16
N CYS A 66 -10.09 18.17 20.20
CA CYS A 66 -9.99 18.49 18.77
C CYS A 66 -10.57 19.82 18.27
N SER A 67 -10.78 20.81 19.13
CA SER A 67 -11.24 22.16 18.76
C SER A 67 -10.84 23.26 19.75
N GLY A 68 -9.96 22.96 20.70
CA GLY A 68 -9.56 23.83 21.80
C GLY A 68 -8.35 24.71 21.50
N GLY A 69 -7.57 24.40 20.47
CA GLY A 69 -6.29 25.06 20.16
C GLY A 69 -5.17 24.75 21.16
N GLY A 70 -5.40 23.81 22.07
CA GLY A 70 -4.43 23.27 23.01
C GLY A 70 -3.73 22.05 22.42
N ASP A 71 -2.58 21.72 23.03
CA ASP A 71 -1.85 20.46 22.85
C ASP A 71 -2.02 19.74 24.20
N GLU A 72 -3.03 18.88 24.32
CA GLU A 72 -3.40 18.29 25.61
C GLU A 72 -2.58 17.05 25.95
N ASP A 73 -2.12 16.32 24.93
CA ASP A 73 -1.31 15.13 25.07
C ASP A 73 0.21 15.43 25.02
N CYS A 74 0.56 16.68 24.65
CA CYS A 74 1.89 17.25 24.67
C CYS A 74 2.86 16.61 23.68
N ASP A 75 2.33 16.12 22.54
CA ASP A 75 3.12 15.59 21.44
C ASP A 75 3.58 16.68 20.45
N GLY A 76 3.09 17.91 20.61
CA GLY A 76 3.44 19.07 19.80
C GLY A 76 2.48 19.33 18.63
N LEU A 77 1.40 18.55 18.51
CA LEU A 77 0.31 18.76 17.58
C LEU A 77 -0.92 19.31 18.34
N VAL A 78 -1.84 19.90 17.59
CA VAL A 78 -3.03 20.54 18.16
C VAL A 78 -4.22 20.29 17.25
N ASP A 79 -5.38 20.05 17.85
CA ASP A 79 -6.66 19.92 17.15
C ASP A 79 -6.57 18.98 15.93
N CYS A 80 -7.04 19.41 14.74
CA CYS A 80 -7.04 18.60 13.53
C CYS A 80 -5.65 18.39 12.91
N ALA A 81 -4.58 18.99 13.45
CA ALA A 81 -3.22 18.64 13.06
C ALA A 81 -2.75 17.35 13.75
N ASP A 82 -3.37 17.01 14.88
CA ASP A 82 -3.09 15.84 15.70
C ASP A 82 -3.78 14.57 15.13
N PRO A 83 -3.03 13.48 14.90
CA PRO A 83 -3.55 12.15 14.59
C PRO A 83 -4.62 11.60 15.53
N ASP A 84 -4.56 11.92 16.82
CA ASP A 84 -5.54 11.48 17.82
C ASP A 84 -6.92 12.10 17.57
N CYS A 85 -6.97 13.21 16.81
CA CYS A 85 -8.19 13.85 16.35
C CYS A 85 -8.74 13.32 15.02
N SER A 86 -8.15 12.26 14.46
CA SER A 86 -8.60 11.64 13.21
C SER A 86 -10.10 11.30 13.23
N GLY A 87 -10.87 11.94 12.35
CA GLY A 87 -12.32 11.74 12.22
C GLY A 87 -13.17 12.30 13.37
N VAL A 88 -12.59 13.05 14.30
CA VAL A 88 -13.32 13.69 15.41
C VAL A 88 -13.90 15.04 14.97
N GLY A 89 -15.21 15.22 15.13
CA GLY A 89 -15.87 16.49 14.80
C GLY A 89 -15.76 16.86 13.32
N SER A 90 -15.03 17.94 13.03
CA SER A 90 -14.75 18.40 11.66
C SER A 90 -13.35 18.02 11.17
N CYS A 91 -12.55 17.33 11.98
CA CYS A 91 -11.20 16.92 11.60
C CYS A 91 -11.24 15.83 10.52
N PRO A 92 -10.27 15.83 9.57
CA PRO A 92 -10.19 14.81 8.55
C PRO A 92 -9.86 13.44 9.16
N VAL A 93 -10.13 12.37 8.41
CA VAL A 93 -9.58 11.05 8.74
C VAL A 93 -8.14 11.01 8.27
N CYS A 94 -7.20 10.82 9.19
CA CYS A 94 -5.79 10.72 8.90
C CYS A 94 -5.40 9.31 8.45
N GLY A 95 -4.33 9.21 7.66
CA GLY A 95 -3.79 7.91 7.23
C GLY A 95 -4.63 7.18 6.19
N GLU A 96 -5.78 7.72 5.78
CA GLU A 96 -6.64 7.16 4.72
C GLU A 96 -6.55 7.98 3.45
N VAL A 97 -6.42 7.32 2.31
CA VAL A 97 -6.56 7.95 0.99
C VAL A 97 -7.41 7.11 0.06
N ASP A 98 -8.41 7.77 -0.51
CA ASP A 98 -9.28 7.24 -1.54
C ASP A 98 -8.80 7.62 -2.95
N LYS A 99 -8.76 6.63 -3.84
CA LYS A 99 -8.56 6.81 -5.28
C LYS A 99 -9.80 6.36 -6.04
N PRO A 100 -10.83 7.23 -6.17
CA PRO A 100 -11.93 6.93 -7.07
C PRO A 100 -11.43 6.91 -8.52
N GLU A 101 -11.87 5.94 -9.31
CA GLU A 101 -11.66 5.97 -10.74
C GLU A 101 -12.69 6.92 -11.38
N ALA A 102 -12.22 7.86 -12.20
CA ALA A 102 -13.11 8.83 -12.85
C ALA A 102 -14.14 8.15 -13.77
N THR A 103 -13.79 6.97 -14.29
CA THR A 103 -14.68 6.05 -15.00
C THR A 103 -14.32 4.62 -14.61
N PRO A 104 -15.30 3.70 -14.46
CA PRO A 104 -15.00 2.31 -14.16
C PRO A 104 -14.06 1.72 -15.20
N LEU A 105 -12.98 1.09 -14.75
CA LEU A 105 -11.99 0.50 -15.63
C LEU A 105 -12.24 -1.01 -15.77
N ALA A 106 -12.36 -1.48 -17.00
CA ALA A 106 -12.50 -2.90 -17.30
C ALA A 106 -11.22 -3.66 -16.91
N LEU A 107 -11.40 -4.79 -16.25
CA LEU A 107 -10.34 -5.76 -16.03
C LEU A 107 -10.13 -6.58 -17.32
N PRO A 108 -8.89 -6.69 -17.83
CA PRO A 108 -8.63 -7.54 -18.99
C PRO A 108 -8.76 -9.02 -18.62
N ASP A 109 -9.59 -9.77 -19.36
CA ASP A 109 -9.65 -11.24 -19.28
C ASP A 109 -8.26 -11.88 -19.37
N GLY A 110 -8.06 -12.90 -18.55
CA GLY A 110 -6.91 -13.78 -18.65
C GLY A 110 -7.04 -14.85 -19.75
N ASN A 111 -6.00 -15.67 -19.87
CA ASN A 111 -5.99 -16.85 -20.74
C ASN A 111 -5.42 -18.05 -19.97
N ASP A 112 -6.29 -18.99 -19.59
CA ASP A 112 -5.95 -20.28 -18.97
C ASP A 112 -4.99 -20.21 -17.75
N GLY A 113 -5.18 -19.22 -16.87
CA GLY A 113 -4.41 -19.03 -15.63
C GLY A 113 -3.35 -17.93 -15.69
N GLU A 114 -3.10 -17.42 -16.88
CA GLU A 114 -2.36 -16.18 -17.12
C GLU A 114 -3.33 -14.99 -17.18
N GLY A 115 -2.87 -13.79 -16.83
CA GLY A 115 -3.71 -12.60 -16.84
C GLY A 115 -2.87 -11.33 -17.01
N VAL A 116 -3.45 -10.31 -17.62
CA VAL A 116 -2.83 -8.98 -17.70
C VAL A 116 -3.27 -8.19 -16.46
N PRO A 117 -2.32 -7.76 -15.61
CA PRO A 117 -2.69 -7.05 -14.40
C PRO A 117 -3.22 -5.65 -14.73
N TYR A 118 -4.30 -5.26 -14.05
CA TYR A 118 -4.54 -3.86 -13.75
C TYR A 118 -3.66 -3.45 -12.57
N GLU A 119 -3.02 -2.29 -12.70
CA GLU A 119 -2.27 -1.66 -11.61
C GLU A 119 -2.72 -0.23 -11.41
N SER A 120 -2.89 0.15 -10.14
CA SER A 120 -3.11 1.52 -9.74
C SER A 120 -2.24 1.86 -8.56
N LYS A 121 -1.62 3.03 -8.64
CA LYS A 121 -0.59 3.49 -7.71
C LYS A 121 -1.09 4.66 -6.88
N LEU A 122 -0.70 4.68 -5.62
CA LEU A 122 -0.89 5.80 -4.70
C LEU A 122 0.45 6.09 -4.03
N LYS A 123 0.93 7.32 -4.15
CA LYS A 123 2.21 7.73 -3.57
C LYS A 123 1.99 8.44 -2.24
N PHE A 124 2.20 7.72 -1.15
CA PHE A 124 2.00 8.20 0.21
C PHE A 124 3.14 9.07 0.72
N LYS A 125 2.78 10.09 1.48
CA LYS A 125 3.66 11.02 2.21
C LYS A 125 3.04 11.34 3.57
N GLY A 126 3.83 11.94 4.46
CA GLY A 126 3.34 12.48 5.73
C GLY A 126 3.51 11.55 6.93
N PHE A 127 4.24 10.44 6.77
CA PHE A 127 4.85 9.72 7.87
C PHE A 127 6.27 10.27 8.11
N ASP A 128 6.82 10.11 9.32
CA ASP A 128 8.23 10.47 9.55
C ASP A 128 9.16 9.73 8.57
N PRO A 129 10.30 10.33 8.22
CA PRO A 129 11.33 9.65 7.43
C PRO A 129 11.67 8.28 8.04
N ASP A 130 11.90 7.28 7.19
CA ASP A 130 12.30 5.93 7.57
C ASP A 130 11.28 5.13 8.41
N LYS A 131 10.05 5.63 8.61
CA LYS A 131 8.98 4.83 9.22
C LYS A 131 8.60 3.67 8.32
N THR A 132 8.47 2.51 8.94
CA THR A 132 8.11 1.26 8.28
C THR A 132 6.91 0.62 8.97
N ILE A 133 6.26 -0.30 8.27
CA ILE A 133 5.25 -1.20 8.84
C ILE A 133 5.90 -2.02 9.96
N ALA A 134 5.55 -1.76 11.21
CA ALA A 134 6.00 -2.52 12.37
C ALA A 134 5.15 -3.77 12.60
N SER A 135 3.87 -3.72 12.22
CA SER A 135 2.93 -4.84 12.36
C SER A 135 1.85 -4.84 11.27
N GLU A 136 1.19 -5.98 11.04
CA GLU A 136 0.04 -6.01 10.12
C GLU A 136 -1.14 -5.11 10.51
N LYS A 137 -1.18 -4.61 11.75
CA LYS A 137 -2.21 -3.69 12.25
C LYS A 137 -2.01 -2.25 11.83
N ASP A 138 -0.77 -1.89 11.48
CA ASP A 138 -0.41 -0.59 10.94
C ASP A 138 -1.15 -0.31 9.62
N LEU A 139 -1.60 -1.38 8.95
CA LEU A 139 -2.45 -1.34 7.77
C LEU A 139 -3.90 -1.68 8.15
N VAL A 140 -4.67 -0.65 8.50
CA VAL A 140 -6.03 -0.77 9.05
C VAL A 140 -6.99 -1.41 8.05
N LYS A 141 -7.04 -0.90 6.81
CA LYS A 141 -7.88 -1.45 5.75
C LYS A 141 -7.32 -1.16 4.35
N ILE A 142 -7.53 -2.09 3.43
CA ILE A 142 -7.45 -1.87 1.99
C ILE A 142 -8.86 -2.09 1.44
N CYS A 143 -9.45 -1.15 0.72
CA CYS A 143 -10.78 -1.31 0.14
C CYS A 143 -10.74 -1.17 -1.37
N VAL A 144 -11.54 -1.98 -2.07
CA VAL A 144 -11.70 -1.91 -3.53
C VAL A 144 -13.20 -1.89 -3.82
N THR A 145 -13.66 -0.89 -4.55
CA THR A 145 -15.01 -0.89 -5.13
C THR A 145 -14.92 -1.53 -6.51
N MET A 146 -15.51 -2.71 -6.66
CA MET A 146 -15.42 -3.48 -7.88
C MET A 146 -16.64 -4.36 -8.14
N GLU A 147 -16.76 -4.82 -9.38
CA GLU A 147 -17.57 -5.97 -9.74
C GLU A 147 -16.73 -7.00 -10.49
N HIS A 148 -17.15 -8.26 -10.43
CA HIS A 148 -16.61 -9.32 -11.28
C HIS A 148 -17.63 -10.45 -11.39
N SER A 149 -17.83 -11.02 -12.58
CA SER A 149 -18.77 -12.13 -12.77
C SER A 149 -18.31 -13.42 -12.09
N TRP A 150 -17.00 -13.55 -11.80
CA TRP A 150 -16.41 -14.72 -11.15
C TRP A 150 -15.22 -14.39 -10.23
N LEU A 151 -15.41 -14.48 -8.91
CA LEU A 151 -14.37 -14.20 -7.89
C LEU A 151 -13.13 -15.09 -8.03
N ARG A 152 -13.31 -16.35 -8.47
CA ARG A 152 -12.23 -17.34 -8.51
C ARG A 152 -11.20 -17.09 -9.61
N ASP A 153 -11.48 -16.17 -10.52
CA ASP A 153 -10.55 -15.80 -11.57
C ASP A 153 -9.59 -14.72 -11.10
N LEU A 154 -9.90 -14.06 -9.98
CA LEU A 154 -9.14 -12.93 -9.48
C LEU A 154 -7.96 -13.35 -8.61
N GLU A 155 -6.84 -12.67 -8.84
CA GLU A 155 -5.77 -12.48 -7.88
C GLU A 155 -5.69 -10.98 -7.54
N ILE A 156 -5.72 -10.64 -6.25
CA ILE A 156 -5.63 -9.26 -5.77
C ILE A 156 -4.46 -9.17 -4.80
N LYS A 157 -3.52 -8.26 -5.09
CA LYS A 157 -2.33 -8.01 -4.29
C LYS A 157 -2.18 -6.53 -3.98
N LEU A 158 -1.64 -6.27 -2.80
CA LEU A 158 -1.04 -4.98 -2.47
C LEU A 158 0.48 -5.12 -2.54
N ILE A 159 1.14 -4.15 -3.15
CA ILE A 159 2.60 -4.10 -3.30
C ILE A 159 3.10 -2.84 -2.61
N SER A 160 4.03 -3.01 -1.68
CA SER A 160 4.66 -1.92 -0.93
C SER A 160 5.72 -1.17 -1.76
N PRO A 161 6.19 0.00 -1.29
CA PRO A 161 7.21 0.80 -1.98
C PRO A 161 8.52 0.06 -2.27
N ASP A 162 8.90 -0.88 -1.40
CA ASP A 162 10.07 -1.76 -1.54
C ASP A 162 9.80 -3.04 -2.34
N GLY A 163 8.58 -3.21 -2.88
CA GLY A 163 8.21 -4.30 -3.76
C GLY A 163 7.77 -5.59 -3.05
N LYS A 164 7.60 -5.60 -1.73
CA LYS A 164 6.99 -6.75 -1.04
C LYS A 164 5.52 -6.84 -1.39
N GLU A 165 5.00 -8.06 -1.43
CA GLU A 165 3.61 -8.32 -1.81
C GLU A 165 2.81 -8.89 -0.62
N ALA A 166 1.58 -8.39 -0.44
CA ALA A 166 0.54 -9.03 0.35
C ALA A 166 -0.55 -9.58 -0.56
N ILE A 167 -0.97 -10.82 -0.32
CA ILE A 167 -2.02 -11.49 -1.11
C ILE A 167 -3.36 -11.29 -0.41
N LEU A 168 -4.16 -10.38 -0.94
CA LEU A 168 -5.49 -10.04 -0.42
C LEU A 168 -6.52 -11.10 -0.83
N THR A 169 -6.52 -11.47 -2.11
CA THR A 169 -7.28 -12.59 -2.68
C THR A 169 -6.33 -13.46 -3.49
N ASP A 170 -6.27 -14.75 -3.17
CA ASP A 170 -5.40 -15.70 -3.87
C ASP A 170 -6.10 -16.38 -5.04
N PHE A 171 -5.34 -16.71 -6.08
CA PHE A 171 -5.84 -17.47 -7.21
C PHE A 171 -5.69 -18.98 -6.96
N ARG A 172 -6.83 -19.67 -6.78
CA ARG A 172 -6.87 -21.13 -6.50
C ARG A 172 -7.34 -21.98 -7.69
N GLY A 173 -7.41 -21.40 -8.88
CA GLY A 173 -7.99 -22.05 -10.05
C GLY A 173 -9.52 -22.12 -9.99
N ARG A 174 -10.11 -22.68 -11.06
CA ARG A 174 -11.57 -22.75 -11.28
C ARG A 174 -12.31 -23.79 -10.44
N GLN A 175 -11.63 -24.54 -9.58
CA GLN A 175 -12.29 -25.55 -8.76
C GLN A 175 -13.09 -24.88 -7.65
N GLY A 176 -14.41 -25.05 -7.65
CA GLY A 176 -15.31 -24.49 -6.64
C GLY A 176 -16.60 -23.96 -7.27
N ASN A 177 -17.34 -23.15 -6.52
CA ASN A 177 -18.61 -22.60 -7.00
C ASN A 177 -18.42 -21.22 -7.62
N GLY A 178 -19.30 -20.88 -8.57
CA GLY A 178 -19.37 -19.57 -9.17
C GLY A 178 -19.97 -18.55 -8.23
N LEU A 179 -19.14 -17.62 -7.77
CA LEU A 179 -19.51 -16.54 -6.89
C LEU A 179 -19.04 -15.23 -7.54
N SER A 180 -19.94 -14.30 -7.81
CA SER A 180 -19.57 -12.98 -8.33
C SER A 180 -19.16 -12.01 -7.20
N MET A 181 -18.66 -10.84 -7.59
CA MET A 181 -18.52 -9.65 -6.76
C MET A 181 -19.39 -8.53 -7.34
N GLY A 182 -20.09 -7.76 -6.51
CA GLY A 182 -21.03 -6.72 -6.93
C GLY A 182 -22.25 -7.27 -7.69
N GLU A 183 -22.77 -6.45 -8.61
CA GLU A 183 -23.82 -6.81 -9.59
C GLU A 183 -23.24 -6.73 -11.01
N PRO A 184 -22.40 -7.72 -11.42
CA PRO A 184 -21.71 -7.69 -12.70
C PRO A 184 -22.68 -7.74 -13.86
N ASN A 185 -22.40 -6.94 -14.88
CA ASN A 185 -23.12 -7.06 -16.14
C ASN A 185 -22.66 -8.31 -16.89
N ARG A 186 -23.46 -9.37 -16.85
CA ARG A 186 -23.15 -10.67 -17.46
C ARG A 186 -23.27 -10.72 -18.98
N LEU A 187 -23.38 -9.57 -19.64
CA LEU A 187 -23.28 -9.48 -21.08
C LEU A 187 -21.79 -9.38 -21.43
N ASP A 188 -21.17 -10.54 -21.65
CA ASP A 188 -19.73 -10.70 -21.88
C ASP A 188 -19.35 -10.33 -23.33
N ASP A 189 -19.76 -9.13 -23.76
CA ASP A 189 -19.28 -8.54 -25.01
C ASP A 189 -17.81 -8.13 -24.81
N LYS A 190 -16.89 -9.05 -25.09
CA LYS A 190 -15.44 -8.82 -25.01
C LYS A 190 -14.98 -7.62 -25.83
N ALA A 191 -15.71 -7.24 -26.88
CA ALA A 191 -15.33 -6.10 -27.70
C ALA A 191 -15.74 -4.76 -27.05
N ARG A 192 -16.78 -4.77 -26.20
CA ARG A 192 -17.36 -3.58 -25.57
C ARG A 192 -17.93 -3.95 -24.18
N PRO A 193 -17.07 -4.27 -23.20
CA PRO A 193 -17.55 -4.59 -21.87
C PRO A 193 -18.25 -3.35 -21.29
N VAL A 194 -19.37 -3.55 -20.61
CA VAL A 194 -20.16 -2.48 -19.99
C VAL A 194 -20.25 -2.77 -18.50
N ALA A 195 -19.80 -1.84 -17.67
CA ALA A 195 -19.86 -1.99 -16.21
C ALA A 195 -21.30 -2.18 -15.73
N GLY A 196 -21.51 -3.12 -14.81
CA GLY A 196 -22.67 -3.22 -13.95
C GLY A 196 -22.50 -2.33 -12.72
N LYS A 197 -22.85 -2.84 -11.53
CA LYS A 197 -22.71 -2.09 -10.27
C LYS A 197 -21.63 -2.69 -9.38
N GLY A 198 -20.59 -1.90 -9.15
CA GLY A 198 -19.57 -2.21 -8.15
C GLY A 198 -20.12 -2.24 -6.74
N ALA A 199 -19.50 -3.06 -5.89
CA ALA A 199 -19.67 -3.01 -4.45
C ALA A 199 -18.31 -2.95 -3.76
N GLU A 200 -18.29 -2.49 -2.52
CA GLU A 200 -17.05 -2.31 -1.77
C GLU A 200 -16.67 -3.57 -1.00
N TYR A 201 -15.41 -3.97 -1.17
CA TYR A 201 -14.80 -5.08 -0.48
C TYR A 201 -13.51 -4.61 0.18
N CYS A 202 -13.38 -4.89 1.48
CA CYS A 202 -12.22 -4.47 2.25
C CYS A 202 -11.43 -5.65 2.78
N TRP A 203 -10.13 -5.46 2.98
CA TRP A 203 -9.22 -6.40 3.61
C TRP A 203 -8.57 -5.77 4.83
N SER A 204 -8.55 -6.53 5.93
CA SER A 204 -7.96 -6.14 7.22
C SER A 204 -7.52 -7.38 7.98
N ALA A 205 -6.40 -7.30 8.72
CA ALA A 205 -5.90 -8.42 9.53
C ALA A 205 -6.97 -8.94 10.53
N ASP A 206 -7.72 -8.01 11.14
CA ASP A 206 -8.72 -8.29 12.16
C ASP A 206 -10.15 -8.40 11.60
N ALA A 207 -10.30 -8.51 10.28
CA ALA A 207 -11.62 -8.59 9.65
C ALA A 207 -12.47 -9.77 10.21
N PRO A 208 -13.79 -9.56 10.37
CA PRO A 208 -14.69 -10.56 10.97
C PRO A 208 -14.98 -11.72 10.02
N ASN A 209 -14.98 -11.49 8.70
CA ASN A 209 -15.17 -12.54 7.72
C ASN A 209 -13.84 -13.24 7.44
N PRO A 210 -13.82 -14.57 7.21
CA PRO A 210 -12.63 -15.27 6.74
C PRO A 210 -12.21 -14.77 5.36
N ALA A 211 -11.08 -15.23 4.81
CA ALA A 211 -10.72 -14.90 3.44
C ALA A 211 -11.85 -15.24 2.45
N MET A 212 -11.99 -14.46 1.37
CA MET A 212 -13.15 -14.52 0.49
C MET A 212 -13.42 -15.93 -0.06
N LEU A 213 -12.37 -16.64 -0.50
CA LEU A 213 -12.46 -18.01 -1.01
C LEU A 213 -12.60 -19.08 0.09
N ASP A 214 -12.45 -18.71 1.35
CA ASP A 214 -12.67 -19.56 2.53
C ASP A 214 -14.03 -19.31 3.20
N SER A 215 -14.79 -18.32 2.71
CA SER A 215 -16.14 -18.03 3.16
C SER A 215 -17.12 -19.16 2.83
N GLU A 216 -18.19 -19.28 3.61
CA GLU A 216 -19.23 -20.29 3.36
C GLU A 216 -19.97 -20.06 2.03
N ALA A 217 -20.04 -18.81 1.57
CA ALA A 217 -20.57 -18.46 0.25
C ALA A 217 -19.72 -19.06 -0.88
N ALA A 218 -18.39 -19.07 -0.75
CA ALA A 218 -17.49 -19.68 -1.73
C ALA A 218 -17.54 -21.22 -1.72
N LYS A 219 -18.03 -21.84 -0.64
CA LYS A 219 -18.09 -23.31 -0.44
C LYS A 219 -19.42 -23.94 -0.87
N HIS A 220 -20.54 -23.23 -0.81
CA HIS A 220 -21.88 -23.79 -1.07
C HIS A 220 -22.43 -23.47 -2.45
N LYS A 221 -23.05 -24.45 -3.13
CA LYS A 221 -23.65 -24.31 -4.48
C LYS A 221 -24.97 -23.55 -4.53
N ILE A 222 -25.60 -23.31 -3.37
CA ILE A 222 -27.00 -22.88 -3.27
C ILE A 222 -27.17 -21.48 -2.63
N LEU A 223 -26.11 -20.91 -2.06
CA LEU A 223 -26.11 -19.58 -1.41
C LEU A 223 -25.17 -18.61 -2.12
N PRO A 224 -25.36 -17.29 -1.91
CA PRO A 224 -25.75 -16.31 -2.92
C PRO A 224 -24.89 -16.31 -4.19
N LYS A 225 -25.46 -15.87 -5.31
CA LYS A 225 -24.72 -15.73 -6.58
C LYS A 225 -23.59 -14.70 -6.53
N SER A 226 -23.60 -13.80 -5.54
CA SER A 226 -22.59 -12.77 -5.33
C SER A 226 -22.13 -12.74 -3.87
N LEU A 227 -20.83 -12.51 -3.67
CA LEU A 227 -20.22 -12.36 -2.35
C LEU A 227 -20.75 -11.07 -1.69
N ALA A 228 -21.16 -11.16 -0.43
CA ALA A 228 -21.64 -9.99 0.31
C ALA A 228 -20.54 -8.92 0.40
N PRO A 229 -20.84 -7.63 0.17
CA PRO A 229 -19.90 -6.54 0.43
C PRO A 229 -19.48 -6.51 1.92
N GLY A 230 -18.27 -6.04 2.21
CA GLY A 230 -17.76 -5.92 3.57
C GLY A 230 -16.28 -6.27 3.73
N SER A 231 -15.85 -6.41 4.98
CA SER A 231 -14.44 -6.66 5.32
C SER A 231 -14.13 -8.15 5.47
N TYR A 232 -13.06 -8.60 4.83
CA TYR A 232 -12.56 -9.97 4.77
C TYR A 232 -11.11 -10.03 5.23
N ARG A 233 -10.70 -11.18 5.78
CA ARG A 233 -9.26 -11.39 6.03
C ARG A 233 -8.51 -11.54 4.71
N PRO A 234 -7.28 -11.04 4.61
CA PRO A 234 -6.37 -11.36 3.51
C PRO A 234 -6.20 -12.87 3.33
N ALA A 235 -6.00 -13.33 2.09
CA ALA A 235 -5.73 -14.73 1.79
C ALA A 235 -4.40 -15.22 2.40
N LYS A 236 -3.44 -14.31 2.64
CA LYS A 236 -2.22 -14.50 3.44
C LYS A 236 -2.06 -13.34 4.41
N SER A 237 -1.49 -13.59 5.59
CA SER A 237 -1.20 -12.52 6.57
C SER A 237 -0.43 -11.36 5.92
N LEU A 238 -0.68 -10.15 6.41
CA LEU A 238 -0.04 -8.93 5.91
C LEU A 238 1.37 -8.76 6.49
N ASP A 239 1.82 -9.65 7.37
CA ASP A 239 3.19 -9.67 7.92
C ASP A 239 4.27 -9.69 6.83
N SER A 240 3.94 -10.12 5.61
CA SER A 240 4.83 -10.02 4.45
C SER A 240 5.26 -8.58 4.12
N LEU A 241 4.52 -7.58 4.61
CA LEU A 241 4.80 -6.16 4.44
C LEU A 241 5.58 -5.55 5.61
N VAL A 242 5.82 -6.30 6.69
CA VAL A 242 6.59 -5.78 7.84
C VAL A 242 7.99 -5.34 7.39
N GLY A 243 8.41 -4.17 7.87
CA GLY A 243 9.65 -3.48 7.51
C GLY A 243 9.59 -2.75 6.17
N SER A 244 8.46 -2.72 5.46
CA SER A 244 8.30 -1.89 4.26
C SER A 244 8.06 -0.43 4.66
N GLU A 245 8.60 0.51 3.89
CA GLU A 245 8.42 1.94 4.12
C GLU A 245 6.94 2.34 4.02
N LEU A 246 6.47 3.21 4.95
CA LEU A 246 5.12 3.77 4.90
C LEU A 246 5.01 4.81 3.78
N ASN A 247 6.01 5.70 3.70
CA ASN A 247 6.14 6.67 2.63
C ASN A 247 6.55 5.98 1.32
N GLY A 248 6.03 6.44 0.19
CA GLY A 248 6.38 5.91 -1.13
C GLY A 248 5.19 5.39 -1.92
N GLU A 249 5.48 4.70 -3.03
CA GLU A 249 4.47 4.24 -3.97
C GLU A 249 3.91 2.87 -3.56
N TRP A 250 2.63 2.86 -3.19
CA TRP A 250 1.86 1.64 -2.97
C TRP A 250 1.07 1.29 -4.22
N THR A 251 1.12 0.03 -4.64
CA THR A 251 0.44 -0.44 -5.86
C THR A 251 -0.62 -1.47 -5.50
N LEU A 252 -1.88 -1.20 -5.88
CA LEU A 252 -2.90 -2.22 -5.99
C LEU A 252 -2.74 -2.93 -7.34
N ARG A 253 -2.59 -4.25 -7.31
CA ARG A 253 -2.56 -5.10 -8.51
C ARG A 253 -3.76 -6.06 -8.49
N VAL A 254 -4.60 -5.98 -9.52
CA VAL A 254 -5.74 -6.88 -9.72
C VAL A 254 -5.55 -7.60 -11.04
N THR A 255 -5.57 -8.93 -11.02
CA THR A 255 -5.42 -9.76 -12.21
C THR A 255 -6.60 -10.69 -12.33
N ASP A 256 -7.37 -10.56 -13.40
CA ASP A 256 -8.24 -11.63 -13.86
C ASP A 256 -7.39 -12.64 -14.64
N ARG A 257 -7.35 -13.88 -14.16
CA ARG A 257 -6.52 -14.96 -14.69
C ARG A 257 -7.27 -15.90 -15.61
N TRP A 258 -8.56 -15.69 -15.84
CA TRP A 258 -9.33 -16.53 -16.75
C TRP A 258 -10.11 -15.73 -17.78
N SER A 259 -10.47 -16.42 -18.86
CA SER A 259 -11.24 -15.84 -19.94
C SER A 259 -12.73 -15.92 -19.66
N GLU A 260 -13.52 -15.10 -20.39
CA GLU A 260 -14.99 -15.14 -20.53
C GLU A 260 -15.74 -14.28 -19.53
N ASP A 261 -15.25 -14.21 -18.30
CA ASP A 261 -15.83 -13.41 -17.24
C ASP A 261 -15.35 -11.96 -17.32
N ASN A 262 -16.24 -11.00 -17.05
CA ASN A 262 -15.89 -9.59 -17.05
C ASN A 262 -15.89 -9.01 -15.64
N GLY A 263 -15.19 -7.89 -15.48
CA GLY A 263 -15.26 -7.09 -14.26
C GLY A 263 -14.68 -5.71 -14.41
N PHE A 264 -14.95 -4.89 -13.41
CA PHE A 264 -14.60 -3.47 -13.41
C PHE A 264 -14.16 -3.02 -12.02
N ILE A 265 -13.18 -2.12 -12.00
CA ILE A 265 -12.75 -1.40 -10.80
C ILE A 265 -13.26 0.03 -10.89
N PHE A 266 -13.90 0.48 -9.82
CA PHE A 266 -14.49 1.81 -9.67
C PHE A 266 -13.63 2.71 -8.77
N GLY A 267 -12.70 2.12 -8.03
CA GLY A 267 -11.80 2.83 -7.14
C GLY A 267 -11.26 1.93 -6.05
N TRP A 268 -10.25 2.40 -5.35
CA TRP A 268 -9.69 1.72 -4.20
C TRP A 268 -9.13 2.70 -3.18
N SER A 269 -8.96 2.25 -1.96
CA SER A 269 -8.36 3.02 -0.88
C SER A 269 -7.49 2.14 -0.01
N ILE A 270 -6.59 2.80 0.71
CA ILE A 270 -5.73 2.20 1.72
C ILE A 270 -5.69 3.14 2.91
N SER A 271 -5.80 2.55 4.10
CA SER A 271 -5.80 3.25 5.38
C SER A 271 -4.72 2.64 6.27
N PHE A 272 -3.87 3.52 6.78
CA PHE A 272 -2.89 3.21 7.81
C PHE A 272 -3.44 3.64 9.18
N ASP A 273 -2.86 3.10 10.25
CA ASP A 273 -3.15 3.56 11.61
C ASP A 273 -2.87 5.08 11.69
N PRO A 274 -3.88 5.91 12.06
CA PRO A 274 -3.72 7.35 12.14
C PRO A 274 -2.52 7.79 12.98
N SER A 275 -2.23 7.10 14.09
CA SER A 275 -1.13 7.43 15.02
C SER A 275 0.26 7.35 14.38
N LEU A 276 0.38 6.76 13.19
CA LEU A 276 1.63 6.71 12.43
C LEU A 276 1.88 7.99 11.62
N VAL A 277 0.83 8.76 11.36
CA VAL A 277 0.91 10.00 10.58
C VAL A 277 1.59 11.08 11.40
N ALA A 278 2.56 11.78 10.83
CA ALA A 278 3.29 12.83 11.55
C ALA A 278 2.49 14.14 11.67
N ASN A 279 1.58 14.41 10.73
CA ASN A 279 0.70 15.58 10.77
C ASN A 279 -0.53 15.41 9.85
N CYS A 280 -1.72 15.71 10.36
CA CYS A 280 -2.99 15.51 9.65
C CYS A 280 -3.46 16.65 8.72
N THR A 281 -2.69 17.74 8.55
CA THR A 281 -3.13 18.95 7.80
C THR A 281 -3.10 18.87 6.26
N ALA A 282 -2.90 17.68 5.68
CA ALA A 282 -3.04 17.33 4.25
C ALA A 282 -1.99 17.91 3.24
N PRO A 283 -1.80 17.26 2.07
CA PRO A 283 -2.29 15.93 1.68
C PRO A 283 -1.27 14.81 1.93
N LEU A 284 -1.77 13.63 2.33
CA LEU A 284 -0.98 12.42 2.60
C LEU A 284 -0.72 11.56 1.36
N VAL A 285 -1.19 11.97 0.18
CA VAL A 285 -0.80 11.40 -1.11
C VAL A 285 -0.41 12.51 -2.07
N GLU A 286 0.67 12.27 -2.80
CA GLU A 286 1.03 13.11 -3.95
C GLU A 286 0.02 12.85 -5.07
N SER A 287 -0.80 13.85 -5.38
CA SER A 287 -1.71 13.76 -6.51
C SER A 287 -0.89 13.73 -7.81
N ASP A 288 -1.20 12.77 -8.68
CA ASP A 288 -0.73 12.74 -10.06
C ASP A 288 -1.40 13.88 -10.85
N VAL A 289 -1.16 15.14 -10.45
CA VAL A 289 -1.56 16.29 -11.25
C VAL A 289 -0.61 16.35 -12.44
N LYS A 290 -1.13 15.95 -13.58
CA LYS A 290 -0.61 16.31 -14.90
C LYS A 290 -1.47 17.39 -15.52
#